data_AF-A0A929RN52-F1
#
_entry.id   AF-A0A929RN52-F1
#
_cell.length_a   1.000
_cell.length_b   1.000
_cell.length_c   1.000
_cell.angle_alpha   90.00
_cell.angle_beta   90.00
_cell.angle_gamma   90.00
#
_symmetry.space_group_name_H-M   'P 1'
#
loop_
_entity.id
_entity.type
_entity.pdbx_description
1 polymer ?
#
loop_
_entity_poly.entity_id
_entity_poly.type
_entity_poly.pdbx_seq_one_letter_code
_entity_poly.pdbx_strand_id
1 'polypeptide(L)'
;MIDTLGPSGALNSANGFIDGLRAVLTTATCAQWTGTGGDSYRLARDEAVAQAQVVLDDIQAAVDLVPSLGSCAKGRADLQPSGFSASSGTW
;
A
#
# COMPACT_ATOMS: atom_id res chain seq x y z
N MET A 1 21.98 7.53 7.02
CA MET A 1 21.01 7.36 8.10
C MET A 1 19.86 6.54 7.51
N ILE A 2 19.96 5.22 7.62
CA ILE A 2 19.03 4.26 7.03
C ILE A 2 18.39 3.50 8.19
N ASP A 3 17.06 3.40 8.12
CA ASP A 3 16.17 2.62 9.00
C ASP A 3 16.05 3.09 10.47
N THR A 4 15.40 4.23 10.74
CA THR A 4 14.99 4.61 12.11
C THR A 4 13.53 4.26 12.42
N LEU A 5 12.79 3.77 11.44
CA LEU A 5 11.40 3.35 11.59
C LEU A 5 11.37 1.87 11.28
N GLY A 6 11.45 1.02 12.31
CA GLY A 6 11.21 -0.42 12.14
C GLY A 6 9.88 -0.69 11.42
N PRO A 7 9.54 -1.95 11.08
CA PRO A 7 8.43 -2.28 10.17
C PRO A 7 7.10 -1.59 10.49
N SER A 8 6.79 -1.36 11.77
CA SER A 8 5.61 -0.60 12.21
C SER A 8 5.63 0.88 11.82
N GLY A 9 6.80 1.53 11.87
CA GLY A 9 6.96 2.93 11.49
C GLY A 9 6.86 3.13 9.98
N ALA A 10 7.43 2.21 9.19
CA ALA A 10 7.27 2.22 7.73
C ALA A 10 5.80 2.05 7.30
N LEU A 11 5.05 1.15 7.94
CA LEU A 11 3.62 0.97 7.71
C LEU A 11 2.81 2.23 8.08
N ASN A 12 3.11 2.85 9.22
CA ASN A 12 2.46 4.09 9.63
C ASN A 12 2.72 5.23 8.63
N SER A 13 3.95 5.35 8.13
CA SER A 13 4.28 6.32 7.08
C SER A 13 3.57 6.03 5.76
N ALA A 14 3.42 4.77 5.36
CA ALA A 14 2.69 4.38 4.16
C ALA A 14 1.20 4.75 4.27
N ASN A 15 0.56 4.44 5.40
CA ASN A 15 -0.82 4.83 5.66
C ASN A 15 -1.00 6.35 5.60
N GLY A 16 -0.13 7.11 6.27
CA GLY A 16 -0.17 8.58 6.23
C GLY A 16 0.04 9.15 4.83
N PHE A 17 0.87 8.52 3.99
CA PHE A 17 1.04 8.91 2.60
C PHE A 17 -0.20 8.66 1.74
N ILE A 18 -0.85 7.50 1.92
CA ILE A 18 -2.11 7.16 1.23
C ILE A 18 -3.21 8.17 1.59
N ASP A 19 -3.38 8.47 2.88
CA ASP A 19 -4.31 9.52 3.34
C ASP A 19 -3.99 10.90 2.74
N GLY A 20 -2.70 11.27 2.71
CA GLY A 20 -2.25 12.51 2.08
C GLY A 20 -2.60 12.58 0.59
N LEU A 21 -2.40 11.50 -0.17
CA LEU A 21 -2.77 11.43 -1.58
C LEU A 21 -4.28 11.57 -1.78
N ARG A 22 -5.10 10.88 -0.97
CA ARG A 22 -6.57 11.02 -1.02
C ARG A 22 -6.99 12.47 -0.80
N ALA A 23 -6.39 13.16 0.19
CA ALA A 23 -6.68 14.56 0.46
C ALA A 23 -6.27 15.49 -0.71
N VAL A 24 -5.11 15.29 -1.31
CA VAL A 24 -4.66 16.11 -2.45
C VAL A 24 -5.57 15.91 -3.68
N LEU A 25 -5.95 14.68 -3.99
CA LEU A 25 -6.82 14.37 -5.13
C LEU A 25 -8.18 15.04 -5.02
N THR A 26 -8.76 15.07 -3.81
CA THR A 26 -10.08 15.69 -3.58
C THR A 26 -10.03 17.21 -3.58
N THR A 27 -8.88 17.83 -3.30
CA THR A 27 -8.73 19.28 -3.17
C THR A 27 -8.19 19.97 -4.43
N ALA A 28 -7.51 19.25 -5.32
CA ALA A 28 -6.98 19.83 -6.55
C ALA A 28 -8.11 20.29 -7.49
N THR A 29 -8.22 21.59 -7.74
CA THR A 29 -9.19 22.18 -8.66
C THR A 29 -8.63 23.38 -9.41
N CYS A 30 -9.14 23.61 -10.61
CA CYS A 30 -8.78 24.73 -11.48
C CYS A 30 -9.93 25.75 -11.55
N ALA A 31 -10.13 26.52 -10.47
CA ALA A 31 -11.26 27.46 -10.33
C ALA A 31 -11.33 28.55 -11.41
N GLN A 32 -10.21 28.87 -12.07
CA GLN A 32 -10.18 29.84 -13.17
C GLN A 32 -10.76 29.31 -14.49
N TRP A 33 -11.08 28.01 -14.59
CA TRP A 33 -11.72 27.42 -15.77
C TRP A 33 -13.23 27.41 -15.58
N THR A 34 -13.91 28.31 -16.28
CA THR A 34 -15.37 28.52 -16.19
C THR A 34 -16.08 28.19 -17.51
N GLY A 35 -17.42 28.10 -17.47
CA GLY A 35 -18.24 27.76 -18.64
C GLY A 35 -18.14 26.27 -19.02
N THR A 36 -18.60 25.92 -20.21
CA THR A 36 -18.68 24.51 -20.68
C THR A 36 -17.32 23.78 -20.62
N GLY A 37 -16.22 24.48 -20.91
CA GLY A 37 -14.87 23.89 -20.78
C GLY A 37 -14.49 23.57 -19.33
N GLY A 38 -14.90 24.43 -18.38
CA GLY A 38 -14.75 24.19 -16.95
C GLY A 38 -15.61 23.03 -16.46
N ASP A 39 -16.85 22.91 -16.93
CA ASP A 39 -17.73 21.79 -16.60
C ASP A 39 -17.17 20.45 -17.10
N SER A 40 -16.71 20.40 -18.36
CA SER A 40 -16.05 19.21 -18.93
C SER A 40 -14.78 18.84 -18.16
N TYR A 41 -13.97 19.84 -17.77
CA TYR A 41 -12.80 19.61 -16.92
C TYR A 41 -13.18 19.00 -15.57
N ARG A 42 -14.18 19.55 -14.87
CA ARG A 42 -14.59 18.99 -13.56
C ARG A 42 -15.07 17.56 -13.71
N LEU A 43 -15.84 17.24 -14.75
CA LEU A 43 -16.33 15.89 -14.99
C LEU A 43 -15.19 14.90 -15.24
N ALA A 44 -14.24 15.24 -16.12
CA ALA A 44 -13.06 14.41 -16.38
C ALA A 44 -12.16 14.27 -15.14
N ARG A 45 -12.02 15.35 -14.36
CA ARG A 45 -11.27 15.37 -13.11
C ARG A 45 -11.92 14.48 -12.05
N ASP A 46 -13.24 14.53 -11.91
CA ASP A 46 -13.97 13.71 -10.94
C ASP A 46 -13.88 12.22 -11.31
N GLU A 47 -13.93 11.88 -12.60
CA GLU A 47 -13.68 10.51 -13.09
C GLU A 47 -12.25 10.04 -12.79
N ALA A 48 -11.25 10.88 -13.06
CA ALA A 48 -9.85 10.57 -12.74
C ALA A 48 -9.63 10.40 -11.23
N VAL A 49 -10.26 11.24 -10.40
CA VAL A 49 -10.22 11.12 -8.94
C VAL A 49 -10.88 9.82 -8.50
N ALA A 50 -12.03 9.44 -9.06
CA ALA A 50 -12.69 8.18 -8.73
C ALA A 50 -11.81 6.96 -9.05
N GLN A 51 -11.16 6.94 -10.22
CA GLN A 51 -10.23 5.87 -10.59
C GLN A 51 -9.01 5.84 -9.66
N ALA A 52 -8.46 7.00 -9.31
CA ALA A 52 -7.33 7.09 -8.38
C ALA A 52 -7.70 6.60 -6.97
N GLN A 53 -8.93 6.86 -6.50
CA GLN A 53 -9.40 6.34 -5.21
C GLN A 53 -9.42 4.81 -5.21
N VAL A 54 -9.93 4.17 -6.28
CA VAL A 54 -9.93 2.70 -6.40
C VAL A 54 -8.52 2.13 -6.28
N VAL A 55 -7.54 2.72 -6.97
CA VAL A 55 -6.14 2.28 -6.89
C VAL A 55 -5.57 2.48 -5.47
N LEU A 56 -5.91 3.57 -4.79
CA LEU A 56 -5.47 3.82 -3.41
C LEU A 56 -6.10 2.84 -2.42
N ASP A 57 -7.35 2.41 -2.65
CA ASP A 57 -7.99 1.35 -1.87
C ASP A 57 -7.30 -0.01 -2.06
N ASP A 58 -6.94 -0.37 -3.29
CA ASP A 58 -6.19 -1.60 -3.57
C ASP A 58 -4.80 -1.58 -2.89
N ILE A 59 -4.11 -0.44 -2.93
CA ILE A 59 -2.83 -0.26 -2.25
C ILE A 59 -3.01 -0.36 -0.73
N GLN A 60 -4.04 0.27 -0.17
CA GLN A 60 -4.33 0.19 1.26
C GLN A 60 -4.58 -1.26 1.69
N ALA A 61 -5.39 -2.00 0.93
CA ALA A 61 -5.64 -3.42 1.18
C ALA A 61 -4.33 -4.24 1.15
N ALA A 62 -3.42 -3.96 0.21
CA ALA A 62 -2.12 -4.62 0.16
C ALA A 62 -1.23 -4.27 1.37
N VAL A 63 -1.23 -3.01 1.81
CA VAL A 63 -0.49 -2.55 3.00
C VAL A 63 -1.02 -3.20 4.27
N ASP A 64 -2.34 -3.32 4.42
CA ASP A 64 -2.98 -3.94 5.59
C ASP A 64 -2.69 -5.44 5.71
N LEU A 65 -2.31 -6.11 4.60
CA LEU A 65 -1.89 -7.51 4.61
C LEU A 65 -0.45 -7.71 5.10
N VAL A 66 0.41 -6.69 5.10
CA VAL A 66 1.84 -6.82 5.44
C VAL A 66 2.09 -7.42 6.83
N PRO A 67 1.39 -7.02 7.91
CA PRO A 67 1.55 -7.64 9.23
C PRO A 67 1.26 -9.15 9.22
N SER A 68 0.26 -9.58 8.43
CA SER A 68 -0.14 -10.99 8.33
C SER A 68 0.94 -11.86 7.68
N LEU A 69 1.69 -11.30 6.72
CA LEU A 69 2.81 -11.99 6.06
C LEU A 69 3.97 -12.27 7.03
N GLY A 70 4.23 -11.35 7.96
CA GLY A 70 5.24 -11.53 9.00
C GLY A 70 4.90 -12.70 9.94
N SER A 71 3.64 -12.81 10.36
CA SER A 71 3.15 -13.95 11.15
C SER A 71 3.16 -15.27 10.37
N CYS A 72 2.85 -15.26 9.07
CA CYS A 72 2.91 -16.45 8.21
C CYS A 72 4.34 -16.97 8.01
N ALA A 73 5.33 -16.08 7.92
CA ALA A 73 6.75 -16.45 7.86
C ALA A 73 7.25 -17.00 9.20
N LYS A 74 6.83 -16.39 10.32
CA LYS A 74 7.17 -16.84 11.68
C LYS A 74 6.60 -18.22 12.00
N GLY A 75 5.35 -18.49 11.65
CA GLY A 75 4.72 -19.80 11.84
C GLY A 75 5.37 -20.92 11.01
N ARG A 76 5.91 -20.59 9.82
CA ARG A 76 6.62 -21.58 8.97
C ARG A 76 8.01 -21.93 9.51
N ALA A 77 8.67 -21.00 10.20
CA ALA A 77 9.95 -21.27 10.86
C ALA A 77 9.78 -22.14 12.13
N ASP A 78 8.66 -22.03 12.84
CA ASP A 78 8.33 -22.84 14.01
C ASP A 78 7.90 -24.27 13.64
N LEU A 79 7.36 -24.45 12.43
CA LEU A 79 6.97 -25.75 11.87
C LEU A 79 8.11 -26.53 11.22
N GLN A 80 9.37 -26.07 11.27
CA GLN A 80 10.50 -26.87 10.79
C GLN A 80 10.78 -28.00 11.81
N PRO A 81 10.42 -29.27 11.52
CA PRO A 81 10.68 -30.34 12.47
C PRO A 81 12.20 -30.50 12.62
N SER A 82 12.66 -30.60 13.87
CA SER A 82 14.04 -30.85 14.30
C SER A 82 14.59 -32.23 13.89
N GLY A 83 14.17 -32.78 12.76
CA GLY A 83 14.32 -34.19 12.40
C GLY A 83 14.91 -34.47 11.03
N PHE A 84 15.43 -33.48 10.29
CA PHE A 84 16.14 -33.79 9.04
C PHE A 84 17.58 -34.25 9.34
N SER A 85 17.71 -35.50 9.81
CA SER A 85 18.99 -36.20 9.82
C SER A 85 19.29 -36.62 8.39
N ALA A 86 20.07 -35.80 7.68
CA ALA A 86 20.68 -36.21 6.42
C ALA A 86 21.65 -37.37 6.71
N SER A 87 21.21 -38.62 6.53
CA SER A 87 22.11 -39.75 6.50
C SER A 87 23.02 -39.57 5.28
N SER A 88 24.24 -39.15 5.54
CA SER A 88 25.34 -39.09 4.58
C SER A 88 25.59 -40.48 4.02
N GLY A 89 24.98 -40.78 2.86
CA GLY A 89 25.37 -41.88 2.00
C GLY A 89 26.77 -41.58 1.45
N THR A 90 27.75 -42.34 1.93
CA THR A 90 29.10 -42.35 1.38
C THR A 90 29.12 -43.44 0.31
N TRP A 91 29.56 -43.04 -0.90
CA TRP A 91 29.87 -43.81 -2.13
C TRP A 91 29.42 -45.26 -2.25
#